data_AF-W8EW27-F1
#
_entry.id   AF-W8EW27-F1
#
_cell.length_a   1.000
_cell.length_b   1.000
_cell.length_c   1.000
_cell.angle_alpha   90.00
_cell.angle_beta   90.00
_cell.angle_gamma   90.00
#
_symmetry.space_group_name_H-M   'P 1'
#
loop_
_entity.id
_entity.type
_entity.pdbx_description
1 polymer ?
#
loop_
_entity_poly.entity_id
_entity_poly.type
_entity_poly.pdbx_seq_one_letter_code
_entity_poly.pdbx_strand_id
1 'polypeptide(L)' 'MALKLLEMGCIPGTTVRLNSRAPLGCPITLVVGDMADYTLSLRVSEAATILLK' A
#
# COMPACT_ATOMS: atom_id res chain seq x y z
N MET A 1 -12.67 -2.98 -4.80
CA MET A 1 -11.40 -2.58 -4.13
C MET A 1 -10.22 -3.41 -4.62
N ALA A 2 -10.33 -4.75 -4.64
CA ALA A 2 -9.25 -5.63 -5.12
C ALA A 2 -8.70 -5.25 -6.51
N LEU A 3 -9.58 -4.97 -7.49
CA LEU A 3 -9.15 -4.63 -8.86
C LEU A 3 -8.21 -3.40 -8.92
N LYS A 4 -8.53 -2.34 -8.17
CA LYS A 4 -7.73 -1.10 -8.12
C LYS A 4 -6.32 -1.35 -7.57
N LEU A 5 -6.18 -2.20 -6.55
CA LEU A 5 -4.87 -2.54 -5.99
C LEU A 5 -4.06 -3.42 -6.94
N LEU A 6 -4.74 -4.33 -7.65
CA LEU A 6 -4.13 -5.17 -8.68
C LEU A 6 -3.58 -4.33 -9.85
N GLU A 7 -4.35 -3.35 -10.33
CA GLU A 7 -3.92 -2.42 -11.39
C GLU A 7 -2.70 -1.58 -10.98
N MET A 8 -2.57 -1.27 -9.69
CA MET A 8 -1.40 -0.56 -9.15
C MET A 8 -0.20 -1.50 -8.92
N GLY A 9 -0.32 -2.80 -9.12
CA GLY A 9 0.77 -3.76 -8.84
C GLY A 9 0.92 -4.14 -7.36
N CYS A 10 -0.04 -3.75 -6.52
CA CYS A 10 -0.15 -4.24 -5.14
C CYS A 10 -0.90 -5.58 -5.15
N ILE A 11 -0.20 -6.63 -5.55
CA ILE A 11 -0.75 -7.98 -5.76
C ILE A 11 -0.27 -8.96 -4.67
N PRO A 12 -0.97 -10.09 -4.45
CA PRO A 12 -0.48 -11.13 -3.55
C PRO A 12 0.92 -11.60 -3.94
N GLY A 13 1.83 -11.64 -2.97
CA GLY A 13 3.24 -11.98 -3.19
C GLY A 13 4.16 -10.77 -3.35
N THR A 14 3.61 -9.56 -3.52
CA THR A 14 4.42 -8.33 -3.55
C THR A 14 4.82 -7.91 -2.14
N THR A 15 6.10 -7.63 -1.95
CA THR A 15 6.59 -7.03 -0.71
C THR A 15 6.11 -5.59 -0.61
N VAL A 16 5.57 -5.23 0.56
CA VAL A 16 5.15 -3.86 0.86
C VAL A 16 5.77 -3.41 2.18
N ARG A 17 6.18 -2.14 2.22
CA ARG A 17 6.79 -1.55 3.42
C ARG A 17 6.10 -0.24 3.76
N LEU A 18 5.72 -0.05 5.02
CA LEU A 18 5.17 1.23 5.46
C LEU A 18 6.26 2.31 5.34
N ASN A 19 5.95 3.40 4.65
CA ASN A 19 6.86 4.52 4.45
C ASN A 19 6.55 5.66 5.42
N SER A 20 5.30 6.16 5.40
CA SER A 20 4.87 7.23 6.30
C SER A 20 3.37 7.21 6.56
N ARG A 21 2.97 7.92 7.62
CA ARG A 21 1.57 8.22 7.93
C ARG A 21 1.41 9.73 7.99
N ALA A 22 0.38 10.27 7.35
CA ALA A 22 0.09 11.70 7.43
C ALA A 22 -0.17 12.14 8.89
N PRO A 23 0.09 13.41 9.25
CA PRO A 23 -0.06 13.90 10.62
C PRO A 23 -1.46 13.70 11.22
N LEU A 24 -2.50 13.75 10.36
CA LEU A 24 -3.90 13.54 10.75
C LEU A 24 -4.35 12.07 10.65
N GLY A 25 -3.40 11.14 10.50
CA GLY A 25 -3.66 9.70 10.47
C GLY A 25 -4.04 9.12 9.11
N CYS A 26 -4.38 9.95 8.11
CA CYS A 26 -4.71 9.52 6.75
C CYS A 26 -4.26 10.58 5.73
N PRO A 27 -3.71 10.20 4.55
CA PRO A 27 -3.42 8.84 4.10
C PRO A 27 -2.18 8.21 4.75
N ILE A 28 -1.97 6.91 4.50
CA ILE A 28 -0.68 6.25 4.72
C ILE A 28 0.01 6.05 3.39
N THR A 29 1.34 6.00 3.40
CA THR A 29 2.14 5.69 2.22
C THR A 29 2.88 4.38 2.41
N LEU A 30 2.90 3.56 1.37
CA LEU A 30 3.57 2.26 1.31
C LEU A 30 4.58 2.30 0.17
N VAL A 31 5.76 1.73 0.37
CA VAL A 31 6.64 1.33 -0.73
C VAL A 31 6.18 -0.04 -1.21
N VAL A 32 5.97 -0.19 -2.51
CA VAL A 32 5.53 -1.44 -3.15
C VAL A 32 6.70 -2.00 -3.97
N GLY A 33 6.99 -3.30 -3.82
CA GLY A 33 8.07 -4.01 -4.52
C GLY A 33 9.29 -4.33 -3.62
N ASP A 34 10.16 -5.22 -4.11
CA ASP A 34 11.36 -5.69 -3.38
C ASP A 34 12.52 -4.68 -3.43
N MET A 35 12.68 -3.96 -4.54
CA MET A 35 13.74 -2.96 -4.75
C MET A 35 13.20 -1.51 -4.78
N ALA A 36 12.14 -1.24 -4.00
CA ALA A 36 11.53 0.07 -3.86
C ALA A 36 11.00 0.66 -5.18
N ASP A 37 10.12 -0.10 -5.84
CA ASP A 37 9.69 0.20 -7.21
C ASP A 37 8.85 1.48 -7.31
N TYR A 38 8.07 1.82 -6.27
CA TYR A 38 7.43 3.14 -6.13
C TYR A 38 6.73 3.32 -4.76
N THR A 39 6.29 4.56 -4.46
CA THR A 39 5.48 4.88 -3.27
C THR A 39 4.00 5.03 -3.63
N LEU A 40 3.14 4.26 -2.98
CA LEU A 40 1.69 4.29 -3.09
C LEU A 40 1.07 4.98 -1.88
N SER A 41 0.21 5.97 -2.09
CA SER A 41 -0.58 6.61 -1.03
C SER A 41 -1.99 6.02 -0.99
N LEU A 42 -2.42 5.52 0.16
CA LEU A 42 -3.73 4.90 0.36
C LEU A 42 -4.48 5.54 1.53
N ARG A 43 -5.81 5.61 1.40
CA ARG A 43 -6.63 5.87 2.58
C ARG A 43 -6.47 4.71 3.55
N VAL A 44 -6.56 5.01 4.85
CA VAL A 44 -6.50 3.97 5.90
C VAL A 44 -7.55 2.88 5.68
N SER A 45 -8.75 3.25 5.23
CA SER A 45 -9.83 2.30 4.90
C SER A 45 -9.51 1.39 3.71
N GLU A 46 -8.73 1.85 2.75
CA GLU A 46 -8.27 1.02 1.62
C GLU A 46 -7.14 0.08 2.07
N ALA A 47 -6.17 0.60 2.83
CA ALA A 47 -5.08 -0.19 3.36
C ALA A 47 -5.55 -1.29 4.33
N ALA A 48 -6.65 -1.08 5.06
CA ALA A 48 -7.26 -2.09 5.91
C ALA A 48 -7.75 -3.34 5.16
N THR A 49 -7.85 -3.28 3.83
CA THR A 49 -8.21 -4.42 2.98
C THR A 49 -7.00 -5.25 2.53
N ILE A 50 -5.78 -4.80 2.83
CA ILE A 50 -4.53 -5.48 2.50
C ILE A 50 -4.13 -6.34 3.70
N LEU A 51 -4.12 -7.66 3.50
CA LEU A 51 -3.69 -8.64 4.50
C LEU A 51 -2.23 -9.01 4.26
N LEU A 52 -1.41 -8.87 5.30
CA LEU A 52 0.00 -9.26 5.31
C LEU A 52 0.18 -10.54 6.13
N LYS A 53 1.23 -11.31 5.82
CA LYS A 53 1.59 -12.53 6.55
C LYS A 53 2.63 -12.24 7.63
#